data_AF-A0A8J2IL66-F1
#
_entry.id   AF-A0A8J2IL66-F1
#
_cell.length_a   1.000
_cell.length_b   1.000
_cell.length_c   1.000
_cell.angle_alpha   90.00
_cell.angle_beta   90.00
_cell.angle_gamma   90.00
#
_symmetry.space_group_name_H-M   'P 1'
#
loop_
_entity.id
_entity.type
_entity.pdbx_description
1 polymer ?
#
loop_
_entity_poly.entity_id
_entity_poly.type
_entity_poly.pdbx_seq_one_letter_code
_entity_poly.pdbx_strand_id
1 'polypeptide(L)'
;MRRTCDITISCEWLPPGEQVIFDADSDVAGIGVIVSFFIGAWLAFAIAILAYFLLNETEDDDYMFRRADVELRAMAKSLFQKTPFTNVILHLRRRVSRDLMMKVCIMVCDQQLITCASILIVEYSRHCDITQYHFYVAAYLSMACFATFQALLPFARSELGNELKKG
;
A
#
# COMPACT_ATOMS: atom_id res chain seq x y z
N MET A 1 30.59 7.46 6.29
CA MET A 1 31.01 6.14 6.80
C MET A 1 30.67 5.10 5.73
N ARG A 2 31.68 4.55 5.03
CA ARG A 2 31.50 3.37 4.17
C ARG A 2 31.52 2.15 5.07
N ARG A 3 30.38 1.49 5.29
CA ARG A 3 30.37 0.08 5.71
C ARG A 3 30.31 -0.72 4.41
N THR A 4 31.45 -1.23 3.96
CA THR A 4 31.47 -2.33 3.00
C THR A 4 30.97 -3.57 3.75
N CYS A 5 29.91 -4.22 3.26
CA CYS A 5 29.44 -5.48 3.83
C CYS A 5 30.50 -6.56 3.58
N ASP A 6 31.48 -6.65 4.46
CA ASP A 6 32.57 -7.63 4.39
C ASP A 6 32.22 -8.82 5.28
N ILE A 7 31.10 -9.47 4.96
CA ILE A 7 30.71 -10.72 5.62
C ILE A 7 31.05 -11.84 4.64
N THR A 8 32.23 -12.40 4.80
CA THR A 8 32.62 -13.66 4.16
C THR A 8 31.80 -14.77 4.82
N ILE A 9 30.67 -15.13 4.21
CA ILE A 9 29.91 -16.32 4.60
C ILE A 9 30.78 -17.51 4.20
N SER A 10 31.45 -18.14 5.18
CA SER A 10 32.12 -19.42 4.96
C SER A 10 31.05 -20.46 4.63
N CYS A 11 30.87 -20.76 3.35
CA CYS A 11 30.09 -21.91 2.87
C CYS A 11 30.84 -23.24 3.08
N GLU A 12 31.66 -23.31 4.12
CA GLU A 12 32.35 -24.54 4.49
C GLU A 12 31.29 -25.54 4.94
N TRP A 13 31.34 -26.75 4.39
CA TRP A 13 30.39 -27.80 4.73
C TRP A 13 30.45 -28.05 6.23
N LEU A 14 29.45 -27.55 6.95
CA LEU A 14 29.35 -27.80 8.38
C LEU A 14 29.27 -29.33 8.60
N PRO A 15 29.99 -29.86 9.60
CA PRO A 15 29.90 -31.27 9.96
C PRO A 15 28.43 -31.64 10.24
N PRO A 16 28.02 -32.88 9.93
CA PRO A 16 26.62 -33.29 10.08
C PRO A 16 26.16 -33.10 11.53
N GLY A 17 25.26 -32.14 11.76
CA GLY A 17 24.72 -31.79 13.08
C GLY A 17 24.89 -30.32 13.47
N GLU A 18 25.71 -29.55 12.77
CA GLU A 18 25.90 -28.13 13.03
C GLU A 18 25.08 -27.30 12.03
N GLN A 19 24.10 -26.55 12.54
CA GLN A 19 23.23 -25.67 11.74
C GLN A 19 23.74 -24.24 11.87
N VAL A 20 23.82 -23.51 10.76
CA VAL A 20 23.99 -22.06 10.80
C VAL A 20 22.68 -21.47 11.34
N ILE A 21 22.65 -21.19 12.64
CA ILE A 21 21.53 -20.52 13.28
C ILE A 21 21.64 -19.04 12.94
N PHE A 22 20.82 -18.59 11.99
CA PHE A 22 20.60 -17.17 11.77
C PHE A 22 19.69 -16.67 12.88
N ASP A 23 20.13 -15.65 13.60
CA ASP A 23 19.29 -14.99 14.60
C ASP A 23 18.11 -14.33 13.86
N ALA A 24 16.89 -14.73 14.22
CA ALA A 24 15.68 -14.22 13.58
C ALA A 24 15.38 -12.84 14.16
N ASP A 25 15.60 -11.79 13.37
CA ASP A 25 15.30 -10.42 13.80
C ASP A 25 13.78 -10.18 13.77
N SER A 26 13.16 -10.34 14.94
CA SER A 26 11.72 -10.13 15.14
C SER A 26 11.28 -8.70 14.83
N ASP A 27 12.18 -7.73 14.78
CA ASP A 27 11.82 -6.34 14.47
C ASP A 27 11.63 -6.13 12.97
N VAL A 28 12.13 -7.03 12.13
CA VAL A 28 12.04 -6.95 10.67
C VAL A 28 11.06 -7.98 10.10
N ALA A 29 11.15 -9.25 10.54
CA ALA A 29 10.25 -10.32 10.08
C ALA A 29 9.40 -10.91 11.21
N GLY A 30 9.25 -10.19 12.33
CA GLY A 30 8.31 -10.59 13.36
C GLY A 30 6.90 -10.64 12.82
N ILE A 31 6.14 -11.63 13.27
CA ILE A 31 4.77 -11.84 12.81
C ILE A 31 3.89 -10.62 13.08
N GLY A 32 4.12 -9.89 14.17
CA GLY A 32 3.40 -8.64 14.48
C GLY A 32 3.68 -7.53 13.46
N VAL A 33 4.93 -7.41 13.00
CA VAL A 33 5.34 -6.44 11.98
C VAL A 33 4.61 -6.78 10.68
N ILE A 34 4.76 -8.00 10.19
CA ILE A 34 4.12 -8.47 8.95
C ILE A 34 2.60 -8.28 9.01
N VAL A 35 1.96 -8.69 10.10
CA VAL A 35 0.50 -8.59 10.26
C VAL A 35 0.04 -7.13 10.30
N SER A 36 0.73 -6.25 11.02
CA SER A 36 0.34 -4.84 11.12
C SER A 36 0.39 -4.12 9.77
N PHE A 37 1.45 -4.34 8.99
CA PHE A 37 1.57 -3.79 7.65
C PHE A 37 0.57 -4.40 6.68
N PHE A 38 0.30 -5.71 6.78
CA PHE A 38 -0.70 -6.36 5.94
C PHE A 38 -2.09 -5.78 6.21
N ILE A 39 -2.48 -5.63 7.48
CA ILE A 39 -3.75 -4.99 7.87
C ILE A 39 -3.79 -3.55 7.34
N GLY A 40 -2.71 -2.79 7.48
CA GLY A 40 -2.60 -1.42 6.97
C GLY A 40 -2.78 -1.33 5.45
N ALA A 41 -2.14 -2.24 4.70
CA ALA A 41 -2.25 -2.31 3.24
C ALA A 41 -3.68 -2.68 2.80
N TRP A 42 -4.30 -3.68 3.44
CA TRP A 42 -5.69 -4.05 3.15
C TRP A 42 -6.68 -2.94 3.49
N LEU A 43 -6.45 -2.22 4.57
CA LEU A 43 -7.28 -1.08 4.96
C LEU A 43 -7.13 0.07 3.96
N ALA A 44 -5.92 0.40 3.52
CA ALA A 44 -5.68 1.40 2.48
C ALA A 44 -6.32 0.98 1.14
N PHE A 45 -6.22 -0.30 0.78
CA PHE A 45 -6.87 -0.85 -0.41
C PHE A 45 -8.41 -0.78 -0.32
N ALA A 46 -8.99 -1.12 0.83
CA ALA A 46 -10.43 -0.99 1.06
C ALA A 46 -10.89 0.47 0.98
N ILE A 47 -10.11 1.41 1.53
CA ILE A 47 -10.39 2.84 1.42
C ILE A 47 -10.31 3.30 -0.04
N ALA A 48 -9.31 2.87 -0.81
CA ALA A 48 -9.20 3.19 -2.23
C ALA A 48 -10.42 2.68 -3.03
N ILE A 49 -10.88 1.46 -2.76
CA ILE A 49 -12.10 0.91 -3.37
C ILE A 49 -13.33 1.74 -2.99
N LEU A 50 -13.49 2.06 -1.70
CA LEU A 50 -14.61 2.88 -1.24
C LEU A 50 -14.56 4.28 -1.87
N ALA A 51 -13.38 4.87 -1.96
CA ALA A 51 -13.15 6.17 -2.58
C ALA A 51 -13.56 6.15 -4.05
N TYR A 52 -13.15 5.11 -4.79
CA TYR A 52 -13.53 4.90 -6.18
C TYR A 52 -15.05 4.87 -6.37
N PHE A 53 -15.79 4.14 -5.53
CA PHE A 53 -17.25 4.07 -5.63
C PHE A 53 -17.99 5.32 -5.11
N LEU A 54 -17.42 6.05 -4.14
CA LEU A 54 -18.07 7.19 -3.49
C LEU A 54 -17.79 8.53 -4.17
N LEU A 55 -16.55 8.76 -4.62
CA LEU A 55 -16.12 10.05 -5.15
C LEU A 55 -16.57 10.28 -6.60
N ASN A 56 -16.81 9.22 -7.39
CA ASN A 56 -17.53 9.26 -8.67
C ASN A 56 -16.96 10.20 -9.78
N GLU A 57 -15.93 11.01 -9.49
CA GLU A 57 -15.42 12.11 -10.33
C GLU A 57 -13.88 12.10 -10.44
N THR A 58 -13.28 10.95 -10.74
CA THR A 58 -11.99 10.99 -11.42
C THR A 58 -12.24 11.35 -12.89
N GLU A 59 -12.42 12.65 -13.15
CA GLU A 59 -12.24 13.24 -14.48
C GLU A 59 -10.75 13.13 -14.83
N ASP A 60 -10.30 11.94 -15.26
CA ASP A 60 -9.08 11.83 -16.03
C ASP A 60 -9.45 11.91 -17.51
N ASP A 61 -8.87 12.87 -18.21
CA ASP A 61 -9.11 13.22 -19.62
C ASP A 61 -8.59 12.15 -20.60
N ASP A 62 -8.05 11.03 -20.09
CA ASP A 62 -7.46 9.99 -20.91
C ASP A 62 -8.52 8.99 -21.41
N TYR A 63 -8.89 9.13 -22.67
CA TYR A 63 -10.00 8.44 -23.34
C TYR A 63 -9.92 6.90 -23.27
N MET A 64 -8.70 6.36 -23.22
CA MET A 64 -8.45 4.91 -23.11
C MET A 64 -8.82 4.37 -21.72
N PHE A 65 -8.39 5.05 -20.66
CA PHE A 65 -8.75 4.67 -19.29
C PHE A 65 -10.25 4.79 -19.06
N ARG A 66 -10.89 5.84 -19.61
CA ARG A 66 -12.33 6.06 -19.47
C ARG A 66 -13.18 4.89 -19.95
N ARG A 67 -12.82 4.21 -21.05
CA ARG A 67 -13.60 3.07 -21.56
C ARG A 67 -13.49 1.85 -20.65
N ALA A 68 -12.26 1.51 -20.23
CA ALA A 68 -12.02 0.43 -19.30
C ALA A 68 -12.69 0.70 -17.94
N ASP A 69 -12.63 1.94 -17.46
CA ASP A 69 -13.21 2.34 -16.17
C ASP A 69 -14.74 2.30 -16.20
N VAL A 70 -15.37 2.71 -17.32
CA VAL A 70 -16.82 2.59 -17.52
C VAL A 70 -17.26 1.12 -17.57
N GLU A 71 -16.52 0.26 -18.25
CA GLU A 71 -16.84 -1.17 -18.36
C GLU A 71 -16.63 -1.89 -17.03
N LEU A 72 -15.55 -1.58 -16.31
CA LEU A 72 -15.28 -2.09 -14.97
C LEU A 72 -16.38 -1.66 -13.99
N ARG A 73 -16.86 -0.40 -14.05
CA ARG A 73 -17.99 0.08 -13.24
C ARG A 73 -19.29 -0.62 -13.60
N ALA A 74 -19.57 -0.83 -14.89
CA ALA A 74 -20.77 -1.53 -15.31
C ALA A 74 -20.77 -2.99 -14.81
N MET A 75 -19.63 -3.67 -14.94
CA MET A 75 -19.45 -5.02 -14.44
C MET A 75 -19.56 -5.08 -12.91
N ALA A 76 -18.85 -4.20 -12.19
CA ALA A 76 -18.91 -4.11 -10.74
C ALA A 76 -20.33 -3.82 -10.27
N LYS A 77 -21.04 -2.87 -10.88
CA LYS A 77 -22.43 -2.56 -10.55
C LYS A 77 -23.35 -3.77 -10.79
N SER A 78 -23.14 -4.52 -11.86
CA SER A 78 -23.93 -5.74 -12.13
C SER A 78 -23.66 -6.87 -11.12
N LEU A 79 -22.41 -7.02 -10.69
CA LEU A 79 -21.98 -7.99 -9.68
C LEU A 79 -22.52 -7.61 -8.29
N PHE A 80 -22.39 -6.33 -7.92
CA PHE A 80 -22.78 -5.85 -6.60
C PHE A 80 -24.29 -5.63 -6.48
N GLN A 81 -25.04 -5.41 -7.57
CA GLN A 81 -26.49 -5.18 -7.56
C GLN A 81 -27.30 -6.25 -6.81
N LYS A 82 -26.80 -7.49 -6.75
CA LYS A 82 -27.46 -8.60 -6.04
C LYS A 82 -26.97 -8.82 -4.60
N THR A 83 -26.03 -8.00 -4.13
CA THR A 83 -25.39 -8.16 -2.82
C THR A 83 -25.80 -7.05 -1.83
N PRO A 84 -25.82 -7.33 -0.51
CA PRO A 84 -26.08 -6.32 0.51
C PRO A 84 -25.08 -5.15 0.49
N PHE A 85 -23.94 -5.33 -0.18
CA PHE A 85 -22.88 -4.34 -0.33
C PHE A 85 -23.38 -3.04 -0.98
N THR A 86 -24.32 -3.14 -1.94
CA THR A 86 -24.87 -1.93 -2.62
C THR A 86 -25.67 -1.06 -1.66
N ASN A 87 -26.45 -1.68 -0.76
CA ASN A 87 -27.20 -0.95 0.28
C ASN A 87 -26.26 -0.29 1.28
N VAL A 88 -25.17 -0.97 1.65
CA VAL A 88 -24.11 -0.42 2.52
C VAL A 88 -23.45 0.79 1.86
N ILE A 89 -23.00 0.68 0.61
CA ILE A 89 -22.39 1.81 -0.13
C ILE A 89 -23.37 2.97 -0.23
N LEU A 90 -24.65 2.71 -0.54
CA LEU A 90 -25.66 3.76 -0.66
C LEU A 90 -25.90 4.48 0.68
N HIS A 91 -25.96 3.73 1.78
CA HIS A 91 -26.04 4.30 3.13
C HIS A 91 -24.79 5.09 3.51
N LEU A 92 -23.60 4.57 3.20
CA LEU A 92 -22.34 5.25 3.44
C LEU A 92 -22.26 6.54 2.64
N ARG A 93 -22.66 6.53 1.36
CA ARG A 93 -22.73 7.71 0.50
C ARG A 93 -23.68 8.79 1.02
N ARG A 94 -24.79 8.40 1.67
CA ARG A 94 -25.70 9.37 2.31
C ARG A 94 -25.13 9.96 3.58
N ARG A 95 -24.25 9.24 4.28
CA ARG A 95 -23.74 9.61 5.61
C ARG A 95 -22.37 10.30 5.55
N VAL A 96 -21.54 9.92 4.60
CA VAL A 96 -20.18 10.40 4.40
C VAL A 96 -20.20 11.48 3.34
N SER A 97 -19.84 12.70 3.73
CA SER A 97 -19.62 13.78 2.75
C SER A 97 -18.44 13.43 1.85
N ARG A 98 -18.53 13.79 0.56
CA ARG A 98 -17.45 13.63 -0.40
C ARG A 98 -16.15 14.28 0.08
N ASP A 99 -16.24 15.47 0.64
CA ASP A 99 -15.07 16.20 1.19
C ASP A 99 -14.40 15.44 2.34
N LEU A 100 -15.19 14.74 3.17
CA LEU A 100 -14.65 13.92 4.25
C LEU A 100 -13.88 12.73 3.69
N MET A 101 -14.46 12.05 2.69
CA MET A 101 -13.81 10.89 2.06
C MET A 101 -12.53 11.31 1.33
N MET A 102 -12.54 12.46 0.64
CA MET A 102 -11.36 13.01 -0.02
C MET A 102 -10.22 13.28 0.99
N LYS A 103 -10.53 13.94 2.12
CA LYS A 103 -9.57 14.19 3.19
C LYS A 103 -8.99 12.91 3.78
N VAL A 104 -9.83 11.88 4.00
CA VAL A 104 -9.38 10.56 4.46
C VAL A 104 -8.45 9.92 3.44
N CYS A 105 -8.77 9.97 2.14
CA CYS A 105 -7.91 9.41 1.11
C CYS A 105 -6.54 10.07 1.07
N ILE A 106 -6.49 11.40 1.20
CA ILE A 106 -5.22 12.15 1.24
C ILE A 106 -4.41 11.78 2.49
N MET A 107 -5.05 11.74 3.67
CA MET A 107 -4.38 11.35 4.91
C MET A 107 -3.79 9.92 4.82
N VAL A 108 -4.55 8.98 4.26
CA VAL A 108 -4.08 7.58 4.08
C VAL A 108 -2.96 7.52 3.03
N CYS A 109 -3.05 8.33 1.97
CA CYS A 109 -2.01 8.46 0.95
C CYS A 109 -0.69 8.90 1.59
N ASP A 110 -0.71 9.96 2.41
CA ASP A 110 0.47 10.46 3.12
C ASP A 110 1.05 9.42 4.09
N GLN A 111 0.17 8.72 4.82
CA GLN A 111 0.59 7.65 5.72
C GLN A 111 1.30 6.52 4.96
N GLN A 112 0.75 6.05 3.83
CA GLN A 112 1.37 4.98 3.04
C GLN A 112 2.71 5.41 2.44
N LEU A 113 2.83 6.67 1.99
CA LEU A 113 4.08 7.22 1.46
C LEU A 113 5.18 7.26 2.52
N ILE A 114 4.90 7.85 3.68
CA ILE A 114 5.86 7.94 4.79
C ILE A 114 6.26 6.54 5.27
N THR A 115 5.29 5.64 5.36
CA THR A 115 5.50 4.25 5.79
C THR A 115 6.43 3.51 4.82
N CYS A 116 6.15 3.59 3.52
CA CYS A 116 6.98 2.99 2.48
C CYS A 116 8.42 3.53 2.50
N ALA A 117 8.57 4.85 2.59
CA ALA A 117 9.88 5.50 2.67
C ALA A 117 10.66 5.06 3.93
N SER A 118 9.98 4.95 5.07
CA SER A 118 10.59 4.53 6.33
C SER A 118 11.11 3.10 6.25
N ILE A 119 10.33 2.17 5.68
CA ILE A 119 10.75 0.77 5.48
C ILE A 119 12.02 0.74 4.63
N LEU A 120 12.02 1.43 3.48
CA LEU A 120 13.17 1.43 2.56
C LEU A 120 14.43 2.03 3.20
N ILE A 121 14.27 3.11 3.98
CA ILE A 121 15.40 3.74 4.69
C ILE A 121 16.00 2.76 5.71
N VAL A 122 15.15 2.11 6.52
CA VAL A 122 15.62 1.17 7.54
C VAL A 122 16.25 -0.06 6.88
N GLU A 123 15.58 -0.64 5.89
CA GLU A 123 16.06 -1.79 5.10
C GLU A 123 17.44 -1.49 4.48
N TYR A 124 17.59 -0.34 3.81
CA TYR A 124 18.86 0.05 3.21
C TYR A 124 19.92 0.40 4.27
N SER A 125 19.54 0.95 5.42
CA SER A 125 20.50 1.26 6.50
C SER A 125 21.08 0.00 7.16
N ARG A 126 20.27 -1.07 7.25
CA ARG A 126 20.63 -2.34 7.89
C ARG A 126 20.96 -3.45 6.90
N HIS A 127 21.12 -3.15 5.61
CA HIS A 127 21.31 -4.15 4.55
C HIS A 127 22.51 -5.11 4.77
N CYS A 128 23.55 -4.70 5.50
CA CYS A 128 24.65 -5.61 5.87
C CYS A 128 24.34 -6.48 7.08
N ASP A 129 23.42 -6.07 7.96
CA ASP A 129 23.15 -6.73 9.24
C ASP A 129 21.94 -7.69 9.14
N ILE A 130 21.09 -7.52 8.12
CA ILE A 130 19.91 -8.37 7.89
C ILE A 130 20.20 -9.46 6.87
N THR A 131 19.65 -10.66 7.10
CA THR A 131 19.73 -11.75 6.12
C THR A 131 19.00 -11.38 4.83
N GLN A 132 19.35 -12.05 3.72
CA GLN A 132 18.65 -11.90 2.44
C GLN A 132 17.12 -12.16 2.53
N TYR A 133 16.68 -13.07 3.42
CA TYR A 133 15.24 -13.31 3.64
C TYR A 133 14.51 -12.07 4.19
N HIS A 134 15.04 -11.48 5.27
CA HIS A 134 14.50 -10.28 5.89
C HIS A 134 14.49 -9.09 4.91
N PHE A 135 15.51 -8.98 4.05
CA PHE A 135 15.55 -7.99 2.97
C PHE A 135 14.38 -8.17 1.99
N TYR A 136 14.17 -9.39 1.47
CA TYR A 136 13.04 -9.63 0.56
C TYR A 136 11.68 -9.31 1.19
N VAL A 137 11.47 -9.68 2.46
CA VAL A 137 10.21 -9.39 3.16
C VAL A 137 9.97 -7.87 3.23
N ALA A 138 10.98 -7.09 3.62
CA ALA A 138 10.90 -5.63 3.68
C ALA A 138 10.63 -5.01 2.30
N ALA A 139 11.33 -5.48 1.26
CA ALA A 139 11.11 -5.03 -0.11
C ALA A 139 9.68 -5.31 -0.61
N TYR A 140 9.14 -6.51 -0.35
CA TYR A 140 7.76 -6.85 -0.72
C TYR A 140 6.74 -5.97 0.03
N LEU A 141 7.01 -5.66 1.29
CA LEU A 141 6.16 -4.81 2.10
C LEU A 141 6.15 -3.37 1.60
N SER A 142 7.32 -2.84 1.29
CA SER A 142 7.48 -1.52 0.67
C SER A 142 6.76 -1.45 -0.67
N MET A 143 6.89 -2.47 -1.53
CA MET A 143 6.17 -2.56 -2.80
C MET A 143 4.65 -2.56 -2.61
N ALA A 144 4.13 -3.26 -1.59
CA ALA A 144 2.70 -3.26 -1.28
C ALA A 144 2.22 -1.86 -0.86
N CYS A 145 2.93 -1.18 0.04
CA CYS A 145 2.62 0.20 0.44
C CYS A 145 2.65 1.14 -0.77
N PHE A 146 3.67 1.04 -1.64
CA PHE A 146 3.77 1.83 -2.86
C PHE A 146 2.61 1.58 -3.82
N ALA A 147 2.18 0.34 -4.01
CA ALA A 147 1.04 0.01 -4.85
C ALA A 147 -0.26 0.64 -4.30
N THR A 148 -0.49 0.59 -2.98
CA THR A 148 -1.66 1.24 -2.37
C THR A 148 -1.60 2.77 -2.45
N PHE A 149 -0.42 3.36 -2.34
CA PHE A 149 -0.20 4.79 -2.57
C PHE A 149 -0.55 5.19 -4.00
N GLN A 150 -0.09 4.45 -5.01
CA GLN A 150 -0.41 4.70 -6.42
C GLN A 150 -1.92 4.63 -6.68
N ALA A 151 -2.64 3.72 -6.02
CA ALA A 151 -4.10 3.64 -6.14
C ALA A 151 -4.83 4.86 -5.55
N LEU A 152 -4.24 5.54 -4.57
CA LEU A 152 -4.81 6.73 -3.93
C LEU A 152 -4.37 8.05 -4.59
N LEU A 153 -3.27 8.03 -5.34
CA LEU A 153 -2.67 9.21 -5.98
C LEU A 153 -3.64 10.01 -6.88
N PRO A 154 -4.53 9.39 -7.69
CA PRO A 154 -5.48 10.15 -8.50
C PRO A 154 -6.39 11.06 -7.68
N PHE A 155 -6.83 10.62 -6.50
CA PHE A 155 -7.69 11.40 -5.62
C PHE A 155 -6.94 12.59 -4.99
N ALA A 156 -5.67 12.38 -4.64
CA ALA A 156 -4.83 13.48 -4.15
C ALA A 156 -4.58 14.53 -5.24
N ARG A 157 -4.37 14.10 -6.49
CA ARG A 157 -4.20 15.01 -7.64
C ARG A 157 -5.47 15.80 -7.93
N SER A 158 -6.64 15.17 -7.88
CA SER A 158 -7.92 15.87 -8.13
C SER A 158 -8.17 16.97 -7.10
N GLU A 159 -7.87 16.72 -5.82
CA GLU A 159 -8.05 17.74 -4.78
C GLU A 159 -7.08 18.91 -4.97
N LEU A 160 -5.79 18.63 -5.24
CA LEU A 160 -4.80 19.67 -5.46
C LEU A 160 -5.16 20.55 -6.68
N GLY A 161 -5.66 19.94 -7.75
CA GLY A 161 -6.16 20.66 -8.92
C GLY A 161 -7.38 21.54 -8.62
N ASN A 162 -8.28 21.08 -7.74
CA ASN A 162 -9.45 21.86 -7.32
C ASN A 162 -9.06 23.06 -6.46
N GLU A 163 -8.10 22.90 -5.55
CA GLU A 163 -7.63 24.00 -4.70
C GLU A 163 -6.86 25.06 -5.52
N LEU A 164 -6.04 24.64 -6.49
CA LEU A 164 -5.35 25.57 -7.40
C LEU A 164 -6.30 26.38 -8.30
N LYS A 165 -7.49 25.86 -8.61
CA LYS A 165 -8.51 26.58 -9.39
C LYS A 165 -9.32 27.59 -8.55
N LYS A 166 -9.31 27.46 -7.23
CA LYS A 166 -10.06 28.34 -6.31
C LYS A 166 -9.27 29.55 -5.81
N GLY A 167 -7.93 29.50 -5.87
CA GLY A 167 -7.03 30.61 -5.53
C GLY A 167 -6.80 31.55 -6.71
#